data_AF-A0A4U9UJZ0-F1
#
_entry.id   AF-A0A4U9UJZ0-F1
#
_cell.length_a   1.000
_cell.length_b   1.000
_cell.length_c   1.000
_cell.angle_alpha   90.00
_cell.angle_beta   90.00
_cell.angle_gamma   90.00
#
_symmetry.space_group_name_H-M   'P 1'
#
loop_
_entity.id
_entity.type
_entity.pdbx_description
1 polymer ?
#
loop_
_entity_poly.entity_id
_entity_poly.type
_entity_poly.pdbx_seq_one_letter_code
_entity_poly.pdbx_strand_id
1 'polypeptide(L)'
;MTDKTSLSYKDAGVDIDAGNALVDRIKGVVKQTRRPEVMGGLGGFGALCALPQKYREPILVSGTDGVGTKLRLAMDLKRHDTIGIDLVAMCVNDLVVQGAEPLFFLDYFATGKLDVDTAASVITGIAEGCKQSGCALVGGETAEMPGMYHGEDYDVAGFCVGVVEKSEIIDGSKVQSGDALIALGASGPHSNGYSLVRKILEVSKTDPTTTDLAGKPLADHLLEPTKIYVKSVLELIEKVEVHAIAHLTGGGFWEKHPTRIARRDAGGDRRVELAVACRV
;
A
#
# COMPACT_ATOMS: atom_id res chain seq x y z
N MET A 1 19.89 -4.86 51.94
CA MET A 1 20.26 -4.19 50.68
C MET A 1 19.19 -4.57 49.68
N THR A 2 18.41 -3.61 49.19
CA THR A 2 17.44 -3.87 48.12
C THR A 2 18.21 -3.87 46.81
N ASP A 3 18.40 -5.04 46.22
CA ASP A 3 18.86 -5.18 44.84
C ASP A 3 17.83 -4.50 43.93
N LYS A 4 18.10 -3.24 43.56
CA LYS A 4 17.37 -2.57 42.49
C LYS A 4 17.96 -3.08 41.18
N THR A 5 17.34 -4.09 40.60
CA THR A 5 17.60 -4.46 39.20
C THR A 5 17.33 -3.23 38.33
N SER A 6 18.37 -2.61 37.79
CA SER A 6 18.21 -1.52 36.83
C SER A 6 17.72 -2.12 35.52
N LEU A 7 16.52 -1.76 35.11
CA LEU A 7 15.97 -2.14 33.81
C LEU A 7 16.30 -1.05 32.80
N SER A 8 16.92 -1.43 31.69
CA SER A 8 17.10 -0.58 30.51
C SER A 8 16.07 -0.93 29.44
N TYR A 9 15.88 -0.05 28.46
CA TYR A 9 15.09 -0.35 27.26
C TYR A 9 15.62 -1.60 26.53
N LYS A 10 16.93 -1.81 26.54
CA LYS A 10 17.56 -3.01 26.00
C LYS A 10 17.18 -4.28 26.76
N ASP A 11 17.03 -4.19 28.09
CA ASP A 11 16.54 -5.31 28.91
C ASP A 11 15.05 -5.62 28.68
N ALA A 12 14.29 -4.63 28.19
CA ALA A 12 12.93 -4.81 27.69
C ALA A 12 12.87 -5.28 26.21
N GLY A 13 14.04 -5.49 25.59
CA GLY A 13 14.17 -5.96 24.21
C GLY A 13 14.05 -4.87 23.15
N VAL A 14 14.35 -3.61 23.49
CA VAL A 14 14.38 -2.45 22.57
C VAL A 14 15.83 -2.04 22.29
N ASP A 15 16.28 -2.25 21.05
CA ASP A 15 17.62 -1.94 20.56
C ASP A 15 17.65 -0.65 19.73
N ILE A 16 18.05 0.43 20.38
CA ILE A 16 18.18 1.77 19.77
C ILE A 16 19.29 1.78 18.69
N ASP A 17 20.34 0.97 18.85
CA ASP A 17 21.43 0.92 17.87
C ASP A 17 20.97 0.26 16.57
N ALA A 18 20.11 -0.78 16.67
CA ALA A 18 19.49 -1.42 15.50
C ALA A 18 18.58 -0.45 14.74
N GLY A 19 17.82 0.39 15.45
CA GLY A 19 17.01 1.45 14.84
C GLY A 19 17.87 2.47 14.07
N ASN A 20 18.99 2.94 14.66
CA ASN A 20 19.91 3.85 13.99
C ASN A 20 20.55 3.22 12.74
N ALA A 21 20.97 1.96 12.83
CA ALA A 21 21.54 1.23 11.71
C ALA A 21 20.54 1.07 10.55
N LEU A 22 19.26 0.84 10.88
CA LEU A 22 18.19 0.79 9.89
C LEU A 22 18.04 2.13 9.16
N VAL A 23 17.96 3.24 9.90
CA VAL A 23 17.86 4.59 9.33
C VAL A 23 18.99 4.87 8.36
N ASP A 24 20.24 4.56 8.74
CA ASP A 24 21.40 4.77 7.86
C ASP A 24 21.32 3.93 6.58
N ARG A 25 20.83 2.69 6.67
CA ARG A 25 20.69 1.78 5.53
C ARG A 25 19.60 2.24 4.54
N ILE A 26 18.47 2.76 5.02
CA ILE A 26 17.34 3.14 4.17
C ILE A 26 17.42 4.59 3.66
N LYS A 27 18.27 5.44 4.26
CA LYS A 27 18.38 6.87 3.91
C LYS A 27 18.54 7.12 2.42
N GLY A 28 19.31 6.27 1.74
CA GLY A 28 19.54 6.34 0.30
C GLY A 28 18.27 6.14 -0.52
N VAL A 29 17.49 5.10 -0.21
CA VAL A 29 16.26 4.76 -0.96
C VAL A 29 15.14 5.76 -0.68
N VAL A 30 15.01 6.22 0.57
CA VAL A 30 14.01 7.24 0.94
C VAL A 30 14.29 8.56 0.23
N LYS A 31 15.56 8.98 0.14
CA LYS A 31 15.95 10.22 -0.57
C LYS A 31 15.52 10.20 -2.03
N GLN A 32 15.47 9.04 -2.67
CA GLN A 32 15.06 8.91 -4.08
C GLN A 32 13.55 9.10 -4.30
N THR A 33 12.74 9.03 -3.25
CA THR A 33 11.29 9.31 -3.30
C THR A 33 10.98 10.80 -3.15
N ARG A 34 11.99 11.62 -2.84
CA ARG A 34 11.79 13.02 -2.44
C ARG A 34 11.09 13.81 -3.54
N ARG A 35 10.00 14.48 -3.16
CA ARG A 35 9.34 15.48 -3.99
C ARG A 35 9.80 16.91 -3.67
N PRO A 36 9.62 17.88 -4.58
CA PRO A 36 9.94 19.28 -4.34
C PRO A 36 9.20 19.88 -3.14
N GLU A 37 7.99 19.39 -2.84
CA GLU A 37 7.17 19.88 -1.74
C GLU A 37 7.70 19.49 -0.35
N VAL A 38 8.59 18.48 -0.26
CA VAL A 38 9.14 18.01 1.02
C VAL A 38 10.20 18.97 1.55
N MET A 39 10.01 19.45 2.77
CA MET A 39 10.91 20.36 3.48
C MET A 39 11.68 19.60 4.58
N GLY A 40 13.00 19.80 4.67
CA GLY A 40 13.84 19.08 5.63
C GLY A 40 14.20 17.65 5.18
N GLY A 41 14.43 16.73 6.10
CA GLY A 41 14.81 15.33 5.84
C GLY A 41 14.46 14.39 6.99
N LEU A 42 14.80 13.11 6.85
CA LEU A 42 14.58 12.08 7.88
C LEU A 42 15.30 12.43 9.20
N GLY A 43 14.66 12.08 10.33
CA GLY A 43 15.23 12.24 11.68
C GLY A 43 14.72 13.46 12.46
N GLY A 44 13.79 14.25 11.92
CA GLY A 44 13.07 15.28 12.67
C GLY A 44 11.82 14.72 13.37
N PHE A 45 11.26 15.48 14.33
CA PHE A 45 10.03 15.13 15.06
C PHE A 45 8.79 14.97 14.17
N GLY A 46 8.84 15.44 12.92
CA GLY A 46 7.78 15.31 11.96
C GLY A 46 8.26 15.69 10.55
N ALA A 47 7.60 15.10 9.55
CA ALA A 47 7.78 15.48 8.16
C ALA A 47 7.05 16.78 7.85
N LEU A 48 7.68 17.66 7.08
CA LEU A 48 7.07 18.88 6.57
C LEU A 48 6.89 18.74 5.05
N CYS A 49 5.68 18.97 4.56
CA CYS A 49 5.35 18.92 3.14
C CYS A 49 4.44 20.08 2.78
N ALA A 50 4.83 20.87 1.79
CA ALA A 50 4.00 21.95 1.24
C ALA A 50 2.87 21.37 0.37
N LEU A 51 1.80 22.14 0.17
CA LEU A 51 0.77 21.78 -0.80
C LEU A 51 1.23 22.15 -2.22
N PRO A 52 1.02 21.28 -3.23
CA PRO A 52 1.32 21.61 -4.62
C PRO A 52 0.53 22.84 -5.08
N GLN A 53 1.22 23.76 -5.76
CA GLN A 53 0.64 25.06 -6.16
C GLN A 53 -0.42 24.97 -7.28
N LYS A 54 -0.59 23.78 -7.88
CA LYS A 54 -1.59 23.58 -8.95
C LYS A 54 -3.03 23.58 -8.46
N TYR A 55 -3.26 23.37 -7.16
CA TYR A 55 -4.59 23.32 -6.55
C TYR A 55 -5.01 24.70 -6.02
N ARG A 56 -6.25 25.10 -6.31
CA ARG A 56 -6.85 26.36 -5.85
C ARG A 56 -7.58 26.18 -4.52
N GLU A 57 -8.41 25.15 -4.40
CA GLU A 57 -9.07 24.72 -3.16
C GLU A 57 -8.61 23.29 -2.81
N PRO A 58 -7.36 23.11 -2.35
CA PRO A 58 -6.82 21.78 -2.07
C PRO A 58 -7.58 21.08 -0.93
N ILE A 59 -8.06 19.88 -1.21
CA ILE A 59 -8.63 18.96 -0.22
C ILE A 59 -7.64 17.83 0.03
N LEU A 60 -7.38 17.54 1.31
CA LEU A 60 -6.55 16.42 1.71
C LEU A 60 -7.38 15.14 1.77
N VAL A 61 -6.92 14.11 1.07
CA VAL A 61 -7.48 12.76 1.15
C VAL A 61 -6.45 11.89 1.85
N SER A 62 -6.85 11.20 2.91
CA SER A 62 -5.96 10.35 3.68
C SER A 62 -6.49 8.93 3.75
N GLY A 63 -5.58 7.97 3.82
CA GLY A 63 -5.89 6.56 3.94
C GLY A 63 -4.81 5.83 4.70
N THR A 64 -5.22 4.75 5.37
CA THR A 64 -4.30 3.82 6.02
C THR A 64 -4.70 2.41 5.67
N ASP A 65 -3.72 1.56 5.41
CA ASP A 65 -3.93 0.15 5.13
C ASP A 65 -2.74 -0.69 5.59
N GLY A 66 -2.95 -2.00 5.65
CA GLY A 66 -1.90 -3.00 5.85
C GLY A 66 -1.76 -3.89 4.63
N VAL A 67 -0.75 -4.76 4.65
CA VAL A 67 -0.58 -5.81 3.63
C VAL A 67 -1.62 -6.92 3.83
N GLY A 68 -1.99 -7.20 5.08
CA GLY A 68 -2.85 -8.32 5.44
C GLY A 68 -2.14 -9.67 5.34
N THR A 69 -2.89 -10.75 5.13
CA THR A 69 -2.37 -12.12 5.28
C THR A 69 -1.41 -12.58 4.17
N LYS A 70 -1.17 -11.76 3.14
CA LYS A 70 -0.06 -11.95 2.19
C LYS A 70 1.29 -11.90 2.88
N LEU A 71 1.41 -11.06 3.92
CA LEU A 71 2.63 -10.91 4.71
C LEU A 71 3.11 -12.24 5.28
N ARG A 72 2.18 -13.11 5.68
CA ARG A 72 2.53 -14.42 6.21
C ARG A 72 3.15 -15.34 5.16
N LEU A 73 2.65 -15.32 3.93
CA LEU A 73 3.25 -16.09 2.83
C LEU A 73 4.64 -15.55 2.48
N ALA A 74 4.82 -14.22 2.49
CA ALA A 74 6.11 -13.58 2.28
C ALA A 74 7.15 -14.00 3.34
N MET A 75 6.76 -14.06 4.62
CA MET A 75 7.61 -14.57 5.71
C MET A 75 7.94 -16.06 5.56
N ASP A 76 6.92 -16.90 5.31
CA ASP A 76 7.10 -18.34 5.15
C ASP A 76 8.10 -18.65 4.00
N LEU A 77 8.18 -17.78 2.99
CA LEU A 77 9.09 -17.88 1.83
C LEU A 77 10.35 -17.02 1.92
N LYS A 78 10.55 -16.25 3.00
CA LYS A 78 11.66 -15.30 3.19
C LYS A 78 11.84 -14.30 2.04
N ARG A 79 10.74 -13.78 1.50
CA ARG A 79 10.69 -12.82 0.38
C ARG A 79 10.01 -11.52 0.81
N HIS A 80 10.81 -10.52 1.14
CA HIS A 80 10.34 -9.29 1.79
C HIS A 80 10.47 -8.04 0.91
N ASP A 81 11.14 -8.14 -0.23
CA ASP A 81 11.54 -7.06 -1.13
C ASP A 81 10.37 -6.41 -1.87
N THR A 82 9.29 -7.15 -2.14
CA THR A 82 8.12 -6.64 -2.86
C THR A 82 6.94 -6.27 -1.97
N ILE A 83 6.93 -6.71 -0.69
CA ILE A 83 5.77 -6.54 0.18
C ILE A 83 5.50 -5.07 0.56
N GLY A 84 6.55 -4.25 0.55
CA GLY A 84 6.41 -2.80 0.71
C GLY A 84 5.68 -2.14 -0.47
N ILE A 85 5.78 -2.71 -1.68
CA ILE A 85 5.02 -2.22 -2.84
C ILE A 85 3.54 -2.52 -2.64
N ASP A 86 3.19 -3.71 -2.14
CA ASP A 86 1.81 -4.06 -1.79
C ASP A 86 1.22 -3.08 -0.76
N LEU A 87 1.98 -2.76 0.29
CA LEU A 87 1.57 -1.81 1.32
C LEU A 87 1.23 -0.43 0.72
N VAL A 88 2.12 0.11 -0.11
CA VAL A 88 1.89 1.42 -0.75
C VAL A 88 0.71 1.35 -1.71
N ALA A 89 0.65 0.31 -2.53
CA ALA A 89 -0.38 0.13 -3.54
C ALA A 89 -1.79 0.11 -2.94
N MET A 90 -1.97 -0.56 -1.79
CA MET A 90 -3.25 -0.60 -1.07
C MET A 90 -3.74 0.81 -0.72
N CYS A 91 -2.88 1.65 -0.14
CA CYS A 91 -3.28 3.01 0.22
C CYS A 91 -3.46 3.91 -1.02
N VAL A 92 -2.47 3.96 -1.92
CA VAL A 92 -2.47 4.94 -3.02
C VAL A 92 -3.55 4.66 -4.06
N ASN A 93 -3.89 3.39 -4.30
CA ASN A 93 -4.98 3.03 -5.21
C ASN A 93 -6.36 3.43 -4.65
N ASP A 94 -6.54 3.44 -3.32
CA ASP A 94 -7.76 3.92 -2.67
C ASP A 94 -7.89 5.46 -2.73
N LEU A 95 -6.77 6.19 -2.68
CA LEU A 95 -6.77 7.64 -2.82
C LEU A 95 -7.18 8.09 -4.22
N VAL A 96 -6.63 7.46 -5.27
CA VAL A 96 -6.91 7.86 -6.66
C VAL A 96 -8.34 7.56 -7.09
N VAL A 97 -9.08 6.74 -6.35
CA VAL A 97 -10.52 6.53 -6.59
C VAL A 97 -11.30 7.84 -6.53
N GLN A 98 -10.87 8.78 -5.69
CA GLN A 98 -11.47 10.11 -5.55
C GLN A 98 -10.78 11.17 -6.43
N GLY A 99 -9.86 10.77 -7.31
CA GLY A 99 -9.04 11.68 -8.12
C GLY A 99 -7.89 12.35 -7.37
N ALA A 100 -7.57 11.90 -6.15
CA ALA A 100 -6.49 12.49 -5.37
C ALA A 100 -5.11 12.06 -5.88
N GLU A 101 -4.18 13.03 -6.02
CA GLU A 101 -2.77 12.76 -6.27
C GLU A 101 -2.06 12.41 -4.95
N PRO A 102 -1.44 11.24 -4.81
CA PRO A 102 -0.62 10.90 -3.65
C PRO A 102 0.55 11.88 -3.46
N LEU A 103 0.63 12.52 -2.29
CA LEU A 103 1.64 13.53 -1.97
C LEU A 103 2.77 12.93 -1.14
N PHE A 104 2.44 12.32 0.00
CA PHE A 104 3.42 11.67 0.87
C PHE A 104 2.89 10.40 1.52
N PHE A 105 3.82 9.58 1.99
CA PHE A 105 3.60 8.30 2.63
C PHE A 105 4.38 8.22 3.95
N LEU A 106 3.80 7.55 4.94
CA LEU A 106 4.47 7.12 6.16
C LEU A 106 4.24 5.63 6.38
N ASP A 107 5.18 4.98 7.04
CA ASP A 107 5.06 3.58 7.43
C ASP A 107 5.22 3.38 8.94
N TYR A 108 4.65 2.29 9.44
CA TYR A 108 4.86 1.79 10.80
C TYR A 108 5.25 0.32 10.71
N PHE A 109 6.48 0.00 11.14
CA PHE A 109 7.03 -1.34 11.16
C PHE A 109 7.06 -1.86 12.60
N ALA A 110 6.37 -2.97 12.87
CA ALA A 110 6.32 -3.60 14.18
C ALA A 110 6.87 -5.02 14.12
N THR A 111 7.68 -5.42 15.09
CA THR A 111 8.24 -6.78 15.15
C THR A 111 8.59 -7.20 16.57
N GLY A 112 8.87 -8.48 16.80
CA GLY A 112 9.31 -8.96 18.10
C GLY A 112 10.74 -8.53 18.40
N LYS A 113 11.61 -8.62 17.39
CA LYS A 113 13.00 -8.19 17.42
C LYS A 113 13.40 -7.73 16.02
N LEU A 114 14.05 -6.57 15.91
CA LEU A 114 14.40 -5.99 14.63
C LEU A 114 15.52 -6.79 13.96
N ASP A 115 15.17 -7.38 12.83
CA ASP A 115 16.13 -7.82 11.83
C ASP A 115 16.33 -6.69 10.80
N VAL A 116 17.50 -6.07 10.84
CA VAL A 116 17.79 -4.86 10.05
C VAL A 116 17.79 -5.16 8.54
N ASP A 117 18.16 -6.37 8.12
CA ASP A 117 18.17 -6.76 6.71
C ASP A 117 16.75 -6.90 6.17
N THR A 118 15.88 -7.57 6.93
CA THR A 118 14.45 -7.76 6.61
C THR A 118 13.73 -6.43 6.58
N ALA A 119 13.88 -5.61 7.63
CA ALA A 119 13.24 -4.28 7.69
C ALA A 119 13.72 -3.38 6.54
N ALA A 120 15.03 -3.37 6.23
CA ALA A 120 15.55 -2.59 5.10
C ALA A 120 15.01 -3.09 3.76
N SER A 121 14.83 -4.41 3.59
CA SER A 121 14.21 -4.99 2.39
C SER A 121 12.76 -4.53 2.22
N VAL A 122 11.96 -4.55 3.30
CA VAL A 122 10.57 -4.09 3.27
C VAL A 122 10.49 -2.60 2.94
N ILE A 123 11.27 -1.76 3.63
CA ILE A 123 11.28 -0.31 3.42
C ILE A 123 11.79 0.05 2.01
N THR A 124 12.71 -0.73 1.45
CA THR A 124 13.11 -0.56 0.05
C THR A 124 11.94 -0.79 -0.91
N GLY A 125 11.11 -1.81 -0.65
CA GLY A 125 9.85 -2.02 -1.36
C GLY A 125 8.85 -0.86 -1.19
N ILE A 126 8.73 -0.30 0.02
CA ILE A 126 7.87 0.88 0.27
C ILE A 126 8.38 2.08 -0.53
N ALA A 127 9.69 2.34 -0.51
CA ALA A 127 10.29 3.41 -1.28
C ALA A 127 10.07 3.23 -2.80
N GLU A 128 10.13 1.99 -3.30
CA GLU A 128 9.82 1.68 -4.69
C GLU A 128 8.34 1.94 -5.02
N GLY A 129 7.41 1.49 -4.18
CA GLY A 129 5.99 1.80 -4.32
C GLY A 129 5.72 3.31 -4.34
N CYS A 130 6.41 4.08 -3.48
CA CYS A 130 6.31 5.54 -3.44
C CYS A 130 6.76 6.17 -4.77
N LYS A 131 7.89 5.73 -5.35
CA LYS A 131 8.38 6.20 -6.67
C LYS A 131 7.39 5.90 -7.80
N GLN A 132 6.80 4.70 -7.79
CA GLN A 132 5.80 4.32 -8.78
C GLN A 132 4.56 5.21 -8.67
N SER A 133 4.16 5.53 -7.44
CA SER A 133 3.02 6.40 -7.13
C SER A 133 3.29 7.89 -7.34
N GLY A 134 4.56 8.30 -7.32
CA GLY A 134 4.94 9.70 -7.35
C GLY A 134 4.81 10.43 -6.01
N CYS A 135 4.60 9.71 -4.89
CA CYS A 135 4.60 10.29 -3.55
C CYS A 135 5.98 10.20 -2.88
N ALA A 136 6.21 11.02 -1.86
CA ALA A 136 7.42 10.95 -1.05
C ALA A 136 7.22 10.08 0.18
N LEU A 137 8.16 9.17 0.45
CA LEU A 137 8.27 8.54 1.77
C LEU A 137 8.92 9.55 2.71
N VAL A 138 8.14 10.11 3.63
CA VAL A 138 8.58 11.28 4.44
C VAL A 138 8.93 10.96 5.88
N GLY A 139 8.52 9.80 6.37
CA GLY A 139 8.84 9.32 7.70
C GLY A 139 8.24 7.95 7.94
N GLY A 140 8.61 7.36 9.07
CA GLY A 140 8.06 6.10 9.54
C GLY A 140 8.54 5.84 10.96
N GLU A 141 8.03 4.76 11.55
CA GLU A 141 8.38 4.35 12.91
C GLU A 141 8.70 2.85 12.94
N THR A 142 9.64 2.45 13.79
CA THR A 142 10.03 1.04 13.98
C THR A 142 9.90 0.67 15.45
N ALA A 143 9.02 -0.27 15.74
CA ALA A 143 8.70 -0.70 17.11
C ALA A 143 9.08 -2.16 17.35
N GLU A 144 9.92 -2.39 18.36
CA GLU A 144 10.21 -3.73 18.90
C GLU A 144 9.28 -4.05 20.07
N MET A 145 8.53 -5.15 19.94
CA MET A 145 7.50 -5.60 20.87
C MET A 145 7.59 -7.13 21.09
N PRO A 146 8.64 -7.62 21.77
CA PRO A 146 8.93 -9.07 21.93
C PRO A 146 7.85 -9.87 22.68
N GLY A 147 6.99 -9.19 23.44
CA GLY A 147 5.84 -9.81 24.11
C GLY A 147 4.58 -9.91 23.24
N MET A 148 4.56 -9.26 22.07
CA MET A 148 3.41 -9.20 21.17
C MET A 148 3.63 -10.00 19.88
N TYR A 149 4.84 -9.88 19.31
CA TYR A 149 5.23 -10.59 18.09
C TYR A 149 6.18 -11.73 18.42
N HIS A 150 6.03 -12.86 17.74
CA HIS A 150 6.78 -14.07 18.02
C HIS A 150 7.77 -14.39 16.90
N GLY A 151 8.99 -14.80 17.27
CA GLY A 151 10.01 -15.19 16.29
C GLY A 151 10.40 -14.04 15.36
N GLU A 152 10.37 -14.31 14.06
CA GLU A 152 10.71 -13.36 12.99
C GLU A 152 9.47 -12.63 12.44
N ASP A 153 8.31 -12.79 13.09
CA ASP A 153 7.08 -12.13 12.65
C ASP A 153 7.20 -10.59 12.79
N TYR A 154 6.69 -9.90 11.78
CA TYR A 154 6.55 -8.45 11.75
C TYR A 154 5.19 -8.05 11.15
N ASP A 155 4.77 -6.82 11.36
CA ASP A 155 3.63 -6.22 10.68
C ASP A 155 4.01 -4.83 10.16
N VAL A 156 3.33 -4.42 9.10
CA VAL A 156 3.53 -3.11 8.50
C VAL A 156 2.20 -2.43 8.20
N ALA A 157 2.09 -1.19 8.66
CA ALA A 157 0.98 -0.30 8.33
C ALA A 157 1.49 0.88 7.50
N GLY A 158 0.69 1.27 6.52
CA GLY A 158 0.95 2.37 5.61
C GLY A 158 -0.03 3.50 5.84
N PHE A 159 0.43 4.73 5.62
CA PHE A 159 -0.37 5.93 5.73
C PHE A 159 -0.04 6.81 4.53
N CYS A 160 -1.04 7.12 3.71
CA CYS A 160 -0.87 8.00 2.57
C CYS A 160 -1.77 9.22 2.70
N VAL A 161 -1.22 10.37 2.33
CA VAL A 161 -1.96 11.60 2.15
C VAL A 161 -1.80 12.04 0.71
N GLY A 162 -2.92 12.32 0.05
CA GLY A 162 -3.01 12.89 -1.28
C GLY A 162 -3.77 14.21 -1.28
N VAL A 163 -3.75 14.88 -2.44
CA VAL A 163 -4.40 16.17 -2.65
C VAL A 163 -5.30 16.09 -3.87
N VAL A 164 -6.50 16.65 -3.77
CA VAL A 164 -7.45 16.79 -4.87
C VAL A 164 -7.97 18.22 -4.92
N GLU A 165 -8.30 18.71 -6.12
CA GLU A 165 -9.04 19.97 -6.27
C GLU A 165 -10.49 19.74 -5.85
N LYS A 166 -11.04 20.61 -5.01
CA LYS A 166 -12.38 20.42 -4.44
C LYS A 166 -13.48 20.22 -5.49
N SER A 167 -13.39 20.91 -6.64
CA SER A 167 -14.36 20.79 -7.73
C SER A 167 -14.20 19.52 -8.56
N GLU A 168 -13.05 18.84 -8.46
CA GLU A 168 -12.69 17.68 -9.27
C GLU A 168 -12.77 16.36 -8.50
N ILE A 169 -13.36 16.38 -7.29
CA ILE A 169 -13.56 15.17 -6.49
C ILE A 169 -14.49 14.21 -7.25
N ILE A 170 -14.02 12.99 -7.44
CA ILE A 170 -14.81 11.91 -8.04
C ILE A 170 -15.54 11.18 -6.92
N ASP A 171 -16.87 11.34 -6.86
CA ASP A 171 -17.74 10.75 -5.83
C ASP A 171 -18.75 9.73 -6.38
N GLY A 172 -18.75 9.50 -7.70
CA GLY A 172 -19.68 8.61 -8.37
C GLY A 172 -21.07 9.21 -8.65
N SER A 173 -21.33 10.46 -8.26
CA SER A 173 -22.63 11.11 -8.48
C SER A 173 -22.95 11.38 -9.96
N LYS A 174 -21.93 11.38 -10.82
CA LYS A 174 -22.04 11.57 -12.28
C LYS A 174 -22.38 10.28 -13.04
N VAL A 175 -22.36 9.13 -12.37
CA VAL A 175 -22.67 7.83 -12.99
C VAL A 175 -24.11 7.83 -13.49
N GLN A 176 -24.31 7.36 -14.73
CA GLN A 176 -25.62 7.27 -15.35
C GLN A 176 -25.75 6.05 -16.26
N SER A 177 -27.00 5.69 -16.59
CA SER A 177 -27.24 4.64 -17.58
C SER A 177 -26.64 5.01 -18.92
N GLY A 178 -25.97 4.06 -19.54
CA GLY A 178 -25.17 4.29 -20.73
C GLY A 178 -23.71 4.06 -20.41
N ASP A 179 -23.19 4.51 -19.28
CA ASP A 179 -21.78 4.36 -18.99
C ASP A 179 -21.33 2.86 -19.09
N ALA A 180 -20.27 2.58 -19.86
CA ALA A 180 -19.64 1.27 -20.11
C ALA A 180 -18.25 1.04 -19.49
N LEU A 181 -18.21 0.21 -18.46
CA LEU A 181 -17.06 -0.21 -17.64
C LEU A 181 -15.77 -0.62 -18.39
N ILE A 182 -14.64 0.02 -18.06
CA ILE A 182 -13.28 -0.32 -18.52
C ILE A 182 -12.42 -0.82 -17.36
N ALA A 183 -11.93 -2.06 -17.46
CA ALA A 183 -11.08 -2.73 -16.48
C ALA A 183 -9.58 -2.56 -16.74
N LEU A 184 -8.80 -2.32 -15.68
CA LEU A 184 -7.33 -2.43 -15.74
C LEU A 184 -6.89 -3.75 -15.14
N GLY A 185 -6.09 -4.50 -15.90
CA GLY A 185 -5.62 -5.82 -15.49
C GLY A 185 -4.76 -5.77 -14.23
N ALA A 186 -5.09 -6.68 -13.31
CA ALA A 186 -4.31 -6.99 -12.11
C ALA A 186 -2.97 -7.63 -12.47
N SER A 187 -2.04 -7.62 -11.53
CA SER A 187 -0.78 -8.38 -11.60
C SER A 187 -0.96 -9.81 -11.07
N GLY A 188 -2.00 -10.07 -10.27
CA GLY A 188 -2.26 -11.34 -9.63
C GLY A 188 -3.33 -11.17 -8.53
N PRO A 189 -3.25 -11.90 -7.41
CA PRO A 189 -4.20 -11.76 -6.29
C PRO A 189 -4.09 -10.43 -5.53
N HIS A 190 -3.11 -9.58 -5.87
CA HIS A 190 -2.81 -8.34 -5.16
C HIS A 190 -2.52 -8.59 -3.68
N SER A 191 -3.15 -7.86 -2.76
CA SER A 191 -2.98 -8.04 -1.30
C SER A 191 -4.22 -8.61 -0.60
N ASN A 192 -5.18 -9.18 -1.35
CA ASN A 192 -6.46 -9.66 -0.80
C ASN A 192 -6.65 -11.17 -1.01
N GLY A 193 -7.42 -11.81 -0.12
CA GLY A 193 -7.78 -13.23 -0.25
C GLY A 193 -6.72 -14.25 0.22
N TYR A 194 -5.59 -13.80 0.76
CA TYR A 194 -4.46 -14.69 1.12
C TYR A 194 -4.76 -15.67 2.24
N SER A 195 -5.73 -15.38 3.11
CA SER A 195 -6.20 -16.36 4.10
C SER A 195 -6.77 -17.60 3.41
N LEU A 196 -7.53 -17.40 2.32
CA LEU A 196 -8.09 -18.49 1.52
C LEU A 196 -7.00 -19.16 0.67
N VAL A 197 -6.10 -18.38 0.04
CA VAL A 197 -4.96 -18.93 -0.72
C VAL A 197 -4.13 -19.88 0.15
N ARG A 198 -3.74 -19.44 1.35
CA ARG A 198 -2.97 -20.28 2.27
C ARG A 198 -3.74 -21.53 2.69
N LYS A 199 -5.05 -21.42 2.93
CA LYS A 199 -5.89 -22.58 3.23
C LYS A 199 -5.99 -23.56 2.06
N ILE A 200 -6.07 -23.06 0.83
CA ILE A 200 -6.06 -23.90 -0.38
C ILE A 200 -4.72 -24.63 -0.51
N LEU A 201 -3.59 -23.96 -0.32
CA LEU A 201 -2.26 -24.60 -0.33
C LEU A 201 -2.15 -25.70 0.72
N GLU A 202 -2.63 -25.44 1.95
CA GLU A 202 -2.67 -26.41 3.04
C GLU A 202 -3.50 -27.66 2.69
N VAL A 203 -4.76 -27.46 2.27
CA VAL A 203 -5.70 -28.56 1.98
C VAL A 203 -5.28 -29.36 0.75
N SER A 204 -4.76 -28.68 -0.28
CA SER A 204 -4.25 -29.33 -1.48
C SER A 204 -2.87 -29.96 -1.30
N LYS A 205 -2.17 -29.68 -0.18
CA LYS A 205 -0.78 -30.07 0.08
C LYS A 205 0.18 -29.61 -1.04
N THR A 206 -0.07 -28.41 -1.57
CA THR A 206 0.70 -27.83 -2.66
C THR A 206 1.82 -26.98 -2.08
N ASP A 207 3.07 -27.32 -2.44
CA ASP A 207 4.22 -26.45 -2.19
C ASP A 207 4.33 -25.42 -3.32
N PRO A 208 4.12 -24.12 -3.05
CA PRO A 208 4.13 -23.09 -4.07
C PRO A 208 5.52 -22.86 -4.68
N THR A 209 6.60 -23.30 -4.05
CA THR A 209 7.97 -23.11 -4.55
C THR A 209 8.35 -24.11 -5.64
N THR A 210 7.74 -25.29 -5.63
CA THR A 210 8.05 -26.39 -6.56
C THR A 210 6.94 -26.64 -7.58
N THR A 211 5.75 -26.08 -7.35
CA THR A 211 4.63 -26.19 -8.29
C THR A 211 4.77 -25.17 -9.42
N ASP A 212 4.85 -25.65 -10.66
CA ASP A 212 4.86 -24.78 -11.84
C ASP A 212 3.44 -24.32 -12.20
N LEU A 213 3.32 -23.04 -12.53
CA LEU A 213 2.15 -22.48 -13.18
C LEU A 213 2.63 -21.60 -14.34
N ALA A 214 2.28 -21.98 -15.57
CA ALA A 214 2.63 -21.21 -16.77
C ALA A 214 4.13 -20.90 -16.90
N GLY A 215 5.01 -21.84 -16.52
CA GLY A 215 6.46 -21.72 -16.67
C GLY A 215 7.16 -20.89 -15.59
N LYS A 216 6.49 -20.62 -14.47
CA LYS A 216 7.07 -20.00 -13.27
C LYS A 216 6.56 -20.72 -12.01
N PRO A 217 7.32 -20.73 -10.91
CA PRO A 217 6.83 -21.19 -9.61
C PRO A 217 5.53 -20.48 -9.21
N LEU A 218 4.57 -21.22 -8.66
CA LEU A 218 3.32 -20.69 -8.13
C LEU A 218 3.57 -19.58 -7.10
N ALA A 219 4.63 -19.71 -6.30
CA ALA A 219 5.10 -18.69 -5.35
C ALA A 219 5.33 -17.33 -6.01
N ASP A 220 5.83 -17.29 -7.25
CA ASP A 220 6.06 -16.04 -7.97
C ASP A 220 4.74 -15.37 -8.35
N HIS A 221 3.75 -16.13 -8.81
CA HIS A 221 2.41 -15.60 -9.10
C HIS A 221 1.70 -15.10 -7.84
N LEU A 222 1.90 -15.79 -6.72
CA LEU A 222 1.31 -15.41 -5.43
C LEU A 222 2.03 -14.24 -4.74
N LEU A 223 3.31 -14.01 -5.02
CA LEU A 223 4.07 -12.90 -4.45
C LEU A 223 4.31 -11.75 -5.42
N GLU A 224 3.74 -11.82 -6.63
CA GLU A 224 3.71 -10.70 -7.56
C GLU A 224 3.11 -9.46 -6.86
N PRO A 225 3.81 -8.30 -6.86
CA PRO A 225 3.36 -7.12 -6.14
C PRO A 225 2.07 -6.55 -6.72
N THR A 226 1.26 -5.96 -5.86
CA THR A 226 0.05 -5.23 -6.24
C THR A 226 0.42 -4.10 -7.19
N LYS A 227 -0.34 -3.99 -8.27
CA LYS A 227 -0.10 -2.99 -9.31
C LYS A 227 -0.55 -1.61 -8.84
N ILE A 228 0.31 -0.62 -9.02
CA ILE A 228 0.03 0.78 -8.69
C ILE A 228 -0.53 1.49 -9.94
N TYR A 229 -1.76 1.99 -9.85
CA TYR A 229 -2.47 2.59 -11.00
C TYR A 229 -2.36 4.11 -11.09
N VAL A 230 -1.74 4.74 -10.10
CA VAL A 230 -1.79 6.19 -9.86
C VAL A 230 -1.51 7.02 -11.11
N LYS A 231 -0.35 6.83 -11.75
CA LYS A 231 0.06 7.64 -12.91
C LYS A 231 -0.92 7.51 -14.08
N SER A 232 -1.34 6.28 -14.40
CA SER A 232 -2.27 6.03 -15.50
C SER A 232 -3.66 6.61 -15.22
N VAL A 233 -4.13 6.54 -13.96
CA VAL A 233 -5.45 7.07 -13.57
C VAL A 233 -5.44 8.60 -13.54
N LEU A 234 -4.43 9.24 -12.96
CA LEU A 234 -4.35 10.70 -12.95
C LEU A 234 -4.22 11.27 -14.37
N GLU A 235 -3.40 10.65 -15.23
CA GLU A 235 -3.30 11.05 -16.64
C GLU A 235 -4.64 10.87 -17.39
N LEU A 236 -5.43 9.85 -17.05
CA LEU A 236 -6.74 9.62 -17.64
C LEU A 236 -7.75 10.69 -17.18
N ILE A 237 -7.78 11.03 -15.89
CA ILE A 237 -8.65 12.07 -15.32
C ILE A 237 -8.39 13.43 -15.99
N GLU A 238 -7.15 13.74 -16.31
CA GLU A 238 -6.80 14.99 -17.01
C GLU A 238 -7.31 15.05 -18.47
N LYS A 239 -7.57 13.90 -19.09
CA LYS A 239 -7.90 13.79 -20.53
C LYS A 239 -9.34 13.41 -20.81
N VAL A 240 -10.02 12.80 -19.85
CA VAL A 240 -11.35 12.21 -20.03
C VAL A 240 -12.18 12.49 -18.79
N GLU A 241 -13.47 12.75 -18.98
CA GLU A 241 -14.40 12.86 -17.86
C GLU A 241 -14.63 11.47 -17.24
N VAL A 242 -14.10 11.25 -16.05
CA VAL A 242 -14.25 10.02 -15.28
C VAL A 242 -15.39 10.18 -14.28
N HIS A 243 -16.43 9.35 -14.39
CA HIS A 243 -17.61 9.44 -13.52
C HIS A 243 -17.43 8.74 -12.18
N ALA A 244 -16.72 7.61 -12.17
CA ALA A 244 -16.42 6.83 -10.99
C ALA A 244 -15.14 6.00 -11.20
N ILE A 245 -14.51 5.61 -10.10
CA ILE A 245 -13.42 4.64 -10.06
C ILE A 245 -13.74 3.67 -8.92
N ALA A 246 -13.43 2.40 -9.09
CA ALA A 246 -13.55 1.40 -8.05
C ALA A 246 -12.26 0.61 -7.94
N HIS A 247 -11.64 0.62 -6.76
CA HIS A 247 -10.50 -0.24 -6.44
C HIS A 247 -11.03 -1.56 -5.84
N LEU A 248 -10.82 -2.66 -6.57
CA LEU A 248 -11.31 -3.98 -6.15
C LEU A 248 -10.35 -4.62 -5.13
N THR A 249 -10.68 -4.49 -3.85
CA THR A 249 -9.95 -5.10 -2.72
C THR A 249 -10.76 -6.23 -2.06
N GLY A 250 -10.89 -6.23 -0.73
CA GLY A 250 -11.74 -7.17 0.01
C GLY A 250 -13.18 -7.17 -0.50
N GLY A 251 -13.79 -8.36 -0.57
CA GLY A 251 -15.15 -8.55 -1.10
C GLY A 251 -15.27 -8.52 -2.63
N GLY A 252 -14.20 -8.13 -3.33
CA GLY A 252 -14.12 -8.12 -4.79
C GLY A 252 -15.24 -7.31 -5.45
N PHE A 253 -15.65 -7.76 -6.64
CA PHE A 253 -16.64 -7.06 -7.46
C PHE A 253 -17.99 -6.84 -6.77
N TRP A 254 -18.43 -7.77 -5.90
CA TRP A 254 -19.76 -7.73 -5.29
C TRP A 254 -19.90 -6.62 -4.24
N GLU A 255 -18.82 -6.34 -3.51
CA GLU A 255 -18.80 -5.28 -2.48
C GLU A 255 -18.35 -3.94 -3.05
N LYS A 256 -17.39 -3.95 -3.99
CA LYS A 256 -16.75 -2.73 -4.52
C LYS A 256 -17.36 -2.23 -5.83
N HIS A 257 -18.53 -2.74 -6.23
CA HIS A 257 -19.15 -2.37 -7.51
C HIS A 257 -19.43 -0.85 -7.62
N PRO A 258 -19.10 -0.19 -8.75
CA PRO A 258 -19.39 1.22 -8.98
C PRO A 258 -20.87 1.60 -8.79
N THR A 259 -21.81 0.74 -9.21
CA THR A 259 -23.26 1.02 -9.01
C THR A 259 -23.73 0.91 -7.56
N ARG A 260 -22.93 0.36 -6.63
CA ARG A 260 -23.19 0.53 -5.18
C ARG A 260 -22.79 1.92 -4.70
N ILE A 261 -21.79 2.54 -5.34
CA ILE A 261 -21.42 3.94 -5.15
C ILE A 261 -22.50 4.85 -5.75
N ALA A 262 -23.10 4.45 -6.87
CA ALA A 262 -24.12 5.19 -7.61
C ALA A 262 -25.58 4.75 -7.37
N ARG A 263 -25.97 4.27 -6.17
CA ARG A 263 -27.39 3.89 -5.92
C ARG A 263 -28.32 5.12 -5.86
N ARG A 264 -28.73 5.60 -7.04
CA ARG A 264 -30.02 6.22 -7.39
C ARG A 264 -30.15 6.22 -8.92
N ASP A 265 -30.90 5.25 -9.44
CA ASP A 265 -31.61 5.22 -10.72
C ASP A 265 -30.86 5.56 -12.03
N ALA A 266 -30.77 4.60 -12.96
CA ALA A 266 -31.22 4.80 -14.36
C ALA A 266 -31.03 3.55 -15.23
N GLY A 267 -32.05 3.26 -16.04
CA GLY A 267 -32.00 2.37 -17.21
C GLY A 267 -31.90 3.16 -18.52
N GLY A 268 -31.25 2.59 -19.54
CA GLY A 268 -31.12 3.20 -20.87
C GLY A 268 -29.79 2.86 -21.58
N ASP A 269 -29.84 2.78 -22.90
CA ASP A 269 -28.89 2.10 -23.81
C ASP A 269 -27.54 2.86 -24.08
N ARG A 270 -26.41 2.12 -23.96
CA ARG A 270 -25.04 2.24 -24.57
C ARG A 270 -24.21 3.56 -24.57
N ARG A 271 -23.13 3.59 -23.77
CA ARG A 271 -21.67 3.95 -23.93
C ARG A 271 -20.93 4.53 -22.66
N VAL A 272 -19.76 3.92 -22.32
CA VAL A 272 -18.50 4.18 -21.52
C VAL A 272 -18.47 4.75 -20.05
N GLU A 273 -17.93 3.94 -19.10
CA GLU A 273 -17.71 4.03 -17.62
C GLU A 273 -16.31 3.42 -17.41
N LEU A 274 -15.44 3.92 -16.55
CA LEU A 274 -14.18 3.20 -16.25
C LEU A 274 -14.34 2.54 -14.88
N ALA A 275 -14.25 1.22 -14.80
CA ALA A 275 -14.14 0.52 -13.52
C ALA A 275 -12.86 -0.28 -13.53
N VAL A 276 -11.87 0.18 -12.77
CA VAL A 276 -10.57 -0.49 -12.61
C VAL A 276 -10.76 -1.84 -11.91
N ALA A 277 -11.24 -2.83 -12.67
CA ALA A 277 -11.52 -4.16 -12.19
C ALA A 277 -10.31 -5.08 -12.37
N CYS A 278 -9.66 -5.39 -11.26
CA CYS A 278 -8.70 -6.48 -11.17
C CYS A 278 -9.45 -7.81 -11.21
N ARG A 279 -9.20 -8.61 -12.25
CA ARG A 279 -9.70 -9.98 -12.39
C ARG A 279 -8.61 -10.96 -11.90
N VAL A 280 -9.04 -11.97 -11.14
CA VAL A 280 -8.37 -13.28 -11.02
C VAL A 280 -9.09 -14.25 -11.94
#